data_AF-A0A8T6U588-F1
#
_entry.id   AF-A0A8T6U588-F1
#
_cell.length_a   1.000
_cell.length_b   1.000
_cell.length_c   1.000
_cell.angle_alpha   90.00
_cell.angle_beta   90.00
_cell.angle_gamma   90.00
#
_symmetry.space_group_name_H-M   'P 1'
#
loop_
_entity.id
_entity.type
_entity.pdbx_description
1 polymer ?
#
loop_
_entity_poly.entity_id
_entity_poly.type
_entity_poly.pdbx_seq_one_letter_code
_entity_poly.pdbx_strand_id
1 'polypeptide(L)'
;PLLFISDVHLGGFSDNKNERIESELIQLINYCQRNDIHLAVLGDLFDYWMEYPDFVPNLGRKLLDRFESFNKELGPTLYITGNHDNWTRNHLEDRGFYLIH
;
A
#
# COMPACT_ATOMS: atom_id res chain seq x y z
N PRO A 1 4.72 15.55 9.41
CA PRO A 1 3.31 15.69 8.92
C PRO A 1 2.73 14.30 8.62
N LEU A 2 1.40 14.16 8.54
CA LEU A 2 0.76 12.89 8.20
C LEU A 2 -0.19 13.09 7.01
N LEU A 3 0.02 12.30 5.96
CA LEU A 3 -0.84 12.26 4.79
C LEU A 3 -1.66 10.96 4.81
N PHE A 4 -2.95 11.10 4.55
CA PHE A 4 -3.89 9.99 4.46
C PHE A 4 -4.23 9.69 3.01
N ILE A 5 -4.24 8.41 2.65
CA ILE A 5 -4.71 7.91 1.36
C ILE A 5 -5.74 6.80 1.59
N SER A 6 -6.72 6.69 0.71
CA SER A 6 -7.74 5.64 0.71
C SER A 6 -8.32 5.46 -0.69
N ASP A 7 -9.09 4.39 -0.90
CA ASP A 7 -9.91 4.17 -2.10
C ASP A 7 -9.09 4.24 -3.41
N VAL A 8 -7.88 3.69 -3.38
CA VAL A 8 -7.00 3.64 -4.55
C VAL A 8 -7.50 2.60 -5.55
N HIS A 9 -7.98 1.44 -5.05
CA HIS A 9 -8.42 0.32 -5.86
C HIS A 9 -7.41 -0.09 -6.95
N LEU A 10 -6.13 -0.19 -6.59
CA LEU A 10 -5.11 -0.66 -7.54
C LEU A 10 -5.49 -2.07 -8.00
N GLY A 11 -5.56 -2.32 -9.32
CA GLY A 11 -5.99 -3.59 -9.90
C GLY A 11 -7.43 -3.58 -10.44
N GLY A 12 -8.27 -2.61 -10.05
CA GLY A 12 -9.68 -2.54 -10.45
C GLY A 12 -9.96 -1.81 -11.77
N PHE A 13 -8.90 -1.34 -12.44
CA PHE A 13 -9.02 -0.56 -13.68
C PHE A 13 -8.35 -1.24 -14.89
N SER A 14 -8.35 -0.57 -16.05
CA SER A 14 -7.55 -1.01 -17.20
C SER A 14 -6.05 -0.97 -16.88
N ASP A 15 -5.26 -1.82 -17.55
CA ASP A 15 -3.81 -1.95 -17.33
C ASP A 15 -3.09 -0.59 -17.35
N ASN A 16 -3.32 0.21 -18.40
CA ASN A 16 -2.72 1.55 -18.52
C ASN A 16 -3.11 2.48 -17.36
N LYS A 17 -4.34 2.36 -16.82
CA LYS A 17 -4.79 3.17 -15.69
C LYS A 17 -4.17 2.69 -14.38
N ASN A 18 -4.07 1.37 -14.17
CA ASN A 18 -3.39 0.80 -13.00
C ASN A 18 -1.89 1.14 -12.99
N GLU A 19 -1.20 1.02 -14.12
CA GLU A 19 0.21 1.41 -14.25
C GLU A 19 0.43 2.89 -13.91
N ARG A 20 -0.49 3.76 -14.37
CA ARG A 20 -0.46 5.18 -14.06
C ARG A 20 -0.69 5.43 -12.56
N ILE A 21 -1.70 4.81 -11.96
CA ILE A 21 -1.99 4.95 -10.52
C ILE A 21 -0.79 4.46 -9.69
N GLU A 22 -0.23 3.30 -10.01
CA GLU A 22 0.95 2.76 -9.32
C GLU A 22 2.14 3.73 -9.40
N SER A 23 2.40 4.29 -10.59
CA SER A 23 3.46 5.27 -10.82
C SER A 23 3.24 6.57 -10.04
N GLU A 24 2.02 7.11 -10.05
CA GLU A 24 1.68 8.33 -9.32
C GLU A 24 1.79 8.13 -7.80
N LEU A 25 1.36 6.98 -7.27
CA LEU A 25 1.55 6.64 -5.86
C LEU A 25 3.01 6.48 -5.47
N ILE A 26 3.82 5.82 -6.30
CA ILE A 26 5.27 5.71 -6.06
C ILE A 26 5.91 7.11 -6.02
N GLN A 27 5.51 8.01 -6.91
CA GLN A 27 5.98 9.40 -6.89
C GLN A 27 5.55 10.15 -5.62
N LEU A 28 4.32 9.93 -5.15
CA LEU A 28 3.83 10.48 -3.89
C LEU A 28 4.63 9.97 -2.69
N ILE A 29 4.92 8.67 -2.62
CA ILE A 29 5.73 8.09 -1.54
C ILE A 29 7.15 8.67 -1.57
N ASN A 30 7.75 8.80 -2.75
CA ASN A 30 9.07 9.44 -2.91
C ASN A 30 9.07 10.91 -2.48
N TYR A 31 7.99 11.64 -2.76
CA TYR A 31 7.82 13.01 -2.27
C TYR A 31 7.71 13.02 -0.74
N CYS A 32 6.89 12.15 -0.15
CA CYS A 32 6.70 12.06 1.28
C CYS A 32 8.02 11.72 2.00
N GLN A 33 8.79 10.78 1.45
CA GLN A 33 10.09 10.39 2.00
C GLN A 33 11.09 11.54 2.05
N ARG A 34 11.26 12.25 0.93
CA ARG A 34 12.21 13.37 0.84
C ARG A 34 11.84 14.56 1.73
N ASN A 35 10.59 14.63 2.18
CA ASN A 35 10.07 15.75 2.96
C ASN A 35 9.65 15.34 4.38
N ASP A 36 10.03 14.15 4.86
CA ASP A 36 9.73 13.67 6.21
C ASP A 36 8.21 13.71 6.54
N ILE A 37 7.40 13.27 5.57
CA ILE A 37 5.94 13.16 5.67
C ILE A 37 5.59 11.70 5.87
N HIS A 38 4.95 11.35 6.98
CA HIS A 38 4.44 10.01 7.23
C HIS A 38 3.16 9.74 6.42
N LEU A 39 2.88 8.46 6.18
CA LEU A 39 1.71 7.99 5.45
C LEU A 39 0.80 7.15 6.36
N ALA A 40 -0.50 7.25 6.09
CA ALA A 40 -1.52 6.35 6.58
C ALA A 40 -2.44 5.93 5.43
N VAL A 41 -2.67 4.63 5.29
CA VAL A 41 -3.65 4.02 4.39
C VAL A 41 -4.92 3.77 5.19
N LEU A 42 -6.03 4.34 4.73
CA LEU A 42 -7.35 4.23 5.36
C LEU A 42 -8.30 3.36 4.52
N GLY A 43 -7.80 2.19 4.11
CA GLY A 43 -8.55 1.17 3.39
C GLY A 43 -8.48 1.26 1.87
N ASP A 44 -8.78 0.13 1.23
CA ASP A 44 -8.96 -0.05 -0.20
C ASP A 44 -7.76 0.47 -1.05
N LEU A 45 -6.54 0.14 -0.63
CA LEU A 45 -5.33 0.38 -1.43
C LEU A 45 -5.34 -0.50 -2.69
N PHE A 46 -5.78 -1.74 -2.52
CA PHE A 46 -5.93 -2.73 -3.57
C PHE A 46 -7.41 -2.96 -3.87
N ASP A 47 -7.74 -3.19 -5.13
CA ASP A 47 -9.11 -3.52 -5.53
C ASP A 47 -9.54 -4.91 -5.04
N TYR A 48 -8.58 -5.82 -4.86
CA TYR A 48 -8.84 -7.07 -4.18
C TYR A 48 -7.54 -7.62 -3.59
N TRP A 49 -7.50 -7.78 -2.27
CA TRP A 49 -6.37 -8.38 -1.57
C TRP A 49 -6.83 -9.48 -0.62
N MET A 50 -6.37 -10.70 -0.87
CA MET A 50 -6.64 -11.85 -0.03
C MET A 50 -5.43 -12.78 0.05
N GLU A 51 -4.87 -12.89 1.24
CA GLU A 51 -3.75 -13.77 1.57
C GLU A 51 -4.25 -15.16 1.98
N TYR A 52 -3.59 -16.19 1.46
CA TYR A 52 -3.76 -17.58 1.85
C TYR A 52 -2.41 -18.13 2.33
N PRO A 53 -2.36 -19.26 3.07
CA PRO A 53 -1.10 -19.80 3.59
C PRO A 53 0.05 -19.91 2.58
N ASP A 54 -0.26 -20.31 1.34
CA ASP A 54 0.72 -20.54 0.28
C ASP A 54 0.56 -19.59 -0.92
N PHE A 55 -0.25 -18.52 -0.77
CA PHE A 55 -0.53 -17.59 -1.85
C PHE A 55 -0.68 -16.16 -1.35
N VAL A 56 0.04 -15.26 -2.00
CA VAL A 56 -0.11 -13.80 -1.86
C VAL A 56 -0.47 -13.24 -3.22
N PRO A 57 -1.42 -12.29 -3.32
CA PRO A 57 -1.76 -11.64 -4.58
C PRO A 57 -0.52 -11.04 -5.27
N ASN A 58 -0.35 -11.31 -6.56
CA ASN A 58 0.73 -10.73 -7.36
C ASN A 58 0.31 -9.38 -7.96
N LEU A 59 0.00 -8.42 -7.09
CA LEU A 59 -0.52 -7.09 -7.44
C LEU A 59 0.27 -6.00 -6.73
N GLY A 60 0.58 -4.91 -7.45
CA GLY A 60 1.26 -3.74 -6.87
C GLY A 60 2.63 -4.02 -6.27
N ARG A 61 3.39 -4.99 -6.81
CA ARG A 61 4.71 -5.36 -6.27
C ARG A 61 5.66 -4.16 -6.19
N LYS A 62 5.68 -3.29 -7.21
CA LYS A 62 6.57 -2.12 -7.21
C LYS A 62 6.13 -1.10 -6.16
N LEU A 63 4.83 -0.94 -5.98
CA LEU A 63 4.26 -0.11 -4.91
C LEU A 63 4.64 -0.64 -3.51
N LEU A 64 4.48 -1.94 -3.27
CA LEU A 64 4.86 -2.58 -2.01
C LEU A 64 6.36 -2.47 -1.72
N ASP A 65 7.21 -2.68 -2.72
CA ASP A 65 8.67 -2.51 -2.57
C ASP A 65 9.02 -1.04 -2.23
N ARG A 66 8.27 -0.07 -2.78
CA ARG A 66 8.44 1.36 -2.44
C ARG A 66 8.00 1.66 -1.00
N PHE A 67 6.86 1.14 -0.56
CA PHE A 67 6.41 1.26 0.82
C PHE A 67 7.40 0.61 1.79
N GLU A 68 7.94 -0.56 1.48
CA GLU A 68 8.92 -1.23 2.33
C GLU A 68 10.18 -0.37 2.50
N SER A 69 10.69 0.25 1.43
CA SER A 69 11.80 1.20 1.51
C SER A 69 11.44 2.45 2.31
N PHE A 70 10.23 2.96 2.19
CA PHE A 70 9.74 4.11 2.95
C PHE A 70 9.62 3.78 4.44
N ASN A 71 9.01 2.64 4.78
CA ASN A 71 8.78 2.16 6.14
C ASN A 71 10.10 1.92 6.89
N LYS A 72 11.13 1.43 6.19
CA LYS A 72 12.48 1.25 6.75
C LYS A 72 13.14 2.58 7.14
N GLU A 73 12.83 3.68 6.46
CA GLU A 73 13.44 4.99 6.69
C GLU A 73 12.65 5.84 7.69
N LEU A 74 11.33 5.91 7.53
CA LEU A 74 10.46 6.81 8.29
C LEU A 74 9.59 6.09 9.33
N GLY A 75 9.75 4.78 9.47
CA GLY A 75 8.94 3.95 10.36
C GLY A 75 7.63 3.48 9.71
N PRO A 76 6.85 2.64 10.41
CA PRO A 76 5.73 1.93 9.83
C PRO A 76 4.63 2.85 9.29
N THR A 77 4.16 2.58 8.06
CA THR A 77 2.91 3.15 7.53
C THR A 77 1.73 2.50 8.24
N LEU A 78 0.85 3.32 8.84
CA LEU A 78 -0.43 2.82 9.37
C LEU A 78 -1.28 2.31 8.21
N TYR A 79 -1.83 1.11 8.35
CA TYR A 79 -2.75 0.52 7.38
C TYR A 79 -4.02 0.09 8.10
N ILE A 80 -5.11 0.84 7.92
CA ILE A 80 -6.44 0.39 8.31
C ILE A 80 -7.03 -0.31 7.09
N THR A 81 -7.46 -1.57 7.25
CA THR A 81 -8.02 -2.32 6.11
C THR A 81 -9.39 -1.80 5.71
N GLY A 82 -9.67 -1.83 4.42
CA GLY A 82 -10.99 -1.58 3.83
C GLY A 82 -11.68 -2.88 3.43
N ASN A 83 -12.87 -2.79 2.85
CA ASN A 83 -13.65 -3.99 2.51
C ASN A 83 -13.09 -4.75 1.30
N HIS A 84 -12.18 -4.18 0.52
CA HIS A 84 -11.52 -4.85 -0.60
C HIS A 84 -10.20 -5.55 -0.20
N ASP A 85 -9.61 -5.17 0.93
CA ASP A 85 -8.27 -5.60 1.33
C ASP A 85 -8.16 -6.01 2.81
N ASN A 86 -9.25 -6.50 3.40
CA ASN A 86 -9.31 -6.96 4.79
C ASN A 86 -8.70 -8.36 5.05
N TRP A 87 -8.53 -9.19 4.02
CA TRP A 87 -8.07 -10.57 4.21
C TRP A 87 -6.55 -10.66 4.17
N THR A 88 -5.90 -10.12 5.19
CA THR A 88 -4.45 -10.15 5.34
C THR A 88 -4.03 -11.28 6.30
N ARG A 89 -2.76 -11.67 6.23
CA ARG A 89 -2.15 -12.59 7.17
C ARG A 89 -0.89 -11.94 7.70
N ASN A 90 0.24 -12.11 7.02
CA ASN A 90 1.52 -11.57 7.46
C ASN A 90 2.20 -10.72 6.37
N HIS A 91 1.76 -10.80 5.11
CA HIS A 91 2.54 -10.23 4.01
C HIS A 91 2.70 -8.72 4.12
N LEU A 92 1.64 -7.99 4.45
CA LEU A 92 1.73 -6.54 4.63
C LEU A 92 2.53 -6.16 5.89
N GLU A 93 2.35 -6.85 7.01
CA GLU A 93 3.16 -6.61 8.22
C GLU A 93 4.66 -6.88 7.98
N ASP A 94 4.99 -7.95 7.25
CA ASP A 94 6.37 -8.29 6.85
C ASP A 94 7.01 -7.21 5.95
N ARG A 95 6.19 -6.40 5.26
CA ARG A 95 6.63 -5.23 4.46
C ARG A 95 6.72 -3.94 5.29
N GLY A 96 6.53 -4.02 6.61
CA GLY A 96 6.69 -2.92 7.54
C GLY A 96 5.46 -2.04 7.71
N PHE A 97 4.26 -2.51 7.32
CA PHE A 97 3.01 -1.84 7.67
C PHE A 97 2.61 -2.14 9.11
N TYR A 98 1.96 -1.18 9.77
CA TYR A 98 1.27 -1.39 11.04
C TYR A 98 -0.23 -1.55 10.76
N LEU A 99 -0.74 -2.79 10.83
CA LEU A 99 -2.11 -3.12 10.41
C LEU A 99 -3.15 -2.94 11.54
N ILE A 100 -4.31 -2.42 11.16
CA ILE A 100 -5.54 -2.38 11.96
C ILE A 100 -6.69 -2.89 11.09
N HIS A 101 -7.51 -3.77 11.68
CA HIS A 101 -8.72 -4.33 11.08
C HIS A 101 -9.99 -3.63 11.60
#